data_AF-A0A919NSY2-F1
#
_entry.id   AF-A0A919NSY2-F1
#
_cell.length_a   1.000
_cell.length_b   1.000
_cell.length_c   1.000
_cell.angle_alpha   90.00
_cell.angle_beta   90.00
_cell.angle_gamma   90.00
#
_symmetry.space_group_name_H-M   'P 1'
#
loop_
_entity.id
_entity.type
_entity.pdbx_description
1 polymer ?
#
loop_
_entity_poly.entity_id
_entity_poly.type
_entity_poly.pdbx_seq_one_letter_code
_entity_poly.pdbx_strand_id
1 'polypeptide(L)'
;MKLPVPRGPVSAAAIAALGRAPHDLDPAIADGFDGAETAWLTDEDLQLTLFVLYELAYRGWDGVDDAWEWQPGLIRLRTVAEDRFEAALRSLAAPHHDAAPADLSAASMARTLVAMTEQNDGPSLSKYLRGRASLPQFREFAAHRSLYHLREADPHTFGIPRLPEGARKTTRSSRSTTGPAMCPSSAPRRNAESPSWKPGRICGRAGSDVAARSVRR
;
A
#
# COMPACT_ATOMS: atom_id res chain seq x y z
N MET A 1 -17.57 -3.33 -1.90
CA MET A 1 -17.42 -4.51 -2.78
C MET A 1 -18.04 -5.71 -2.06
N LYS A 2 -18.72 -6.64 -2.75
CA LYS A 2 -19.30 -7.83 -2.09
C LYS A 2 -18.26 -8.91 -1.88
N LEU A 3 -18.30 -9.61 -0.75
CA LEU A 3 -17.42 -10.74 -0.46
C LEU A 3 -17.49 -11.79 -1.61
N PRO A 4 -16.33 -12.32 -2.05
CA PRO A 4 -16.27 -13.28 -3.14
C PRO A 4 -16.75 -14.67 -2.71
N VAL A 5 -16.92 -15.57 -3.68
CA VAL A 5 -17.17 -17.00 -3.40
C VAL A 5 -15.86 -17.65 -2.95
N PRO A 6 -15.84 -18.39 -1.83
CA PRO A 6 -14.66 -19.11 -1.35
C PRO A 6 -14.07 -20.08 -2.40
N ARG A 7 -12.76 -20.33 -2.30
CA ARG A 7 -12.01 -21.23 -3.19
C ARG A 7 -11.35 -22.41 -2.48
N GLY A 8 -11.43 -22.45 -1.16
CA GLY A 8 -10.97 -23.56 -0.35
C GLY A 8 -11.35 -23.36 1.12
N PRO A 9 -10.87 -24.24 2.02
CA PRO A 9 -11.24 -24.22 3.43
C PRO A 9 -10.84 -22.92 4.14
N VAL A 10 -9.72 -22.30 3.77
CA VAL A 10 -9.21 -21.12 4.46
C VAL A 10 -9.98 -19.87 4.08
N SER A 11 -10.19 -19.63 2.78
CA SER A 11 -11.03 -18.53 2.31
C SER A 11 -12.47 -18.69 2.80
N ALA A 12 -12.99 -19.93 2.89
CA ALA A 12 -14.32 -20.18 3.43
C ALA A 12 -14.41 -19.78 4.91
N ALA A 13 -13.42 -20.17 5.73
CA ALA A 13 -13.36 -19.81 7.14
C ALA A 13 -13.21 -18.29 7.34
N ALA A 14 -12.33 -17.64 6.57
CA ALA A 14 -12.11 -16.19 6.62
C ALA A 14 -13.38 -15.42 6.24
N ILE A 15 -14.02 -15.76 5.11
CA ILE A 15 -15.25 -15.11 4.64
C ILE A 15 -16.40 -15.32 5.65
N ALA A 16 -16.54 -16.51 6.22
CA ALA A 16 -17.54 -16.79 7.24
C ALA A 16 -17.29 -16.01 8.55
N ALA A 17 -16.03 -15.76 8.91
CA ALA A 17 -15.70 -14.90 10.04
C ALA A 17 -16.11 -13.46 9.79
N LEU A 18 -15.79 -12.90 8.62
CA LEU A 18 -16.10 -11.51 8.25
C LEU A 18 -17.60 -11.20 8.21
N GLY A 19 -18.44 -12.22 8.04
CA GLY A 19 -19.90 -12.08 8.14
C GLY A 19 -20.44 -11.87 9.56
N ARG A 20 -19.58 -11.79 10.57
CA ARG A 20 -19.92 -11.60 11.98
C ARG A 20 -19.17 -10.40 12.56
N ALA A 21 -19.59 -9.97 13.75
CA ALA A 21 -18.83 -8.99 14.52
C ALA A 21 -17.39 -9.50 14.79
N PRO A 22 -16.38 -8.60 14.86
CA PRO A 22 -14.99 -8.96 15.16
C PRO A 22 -14.86 -9.87 16.39
N HIS A 23 -14.15 -10.98 16.23
CA HIS A 23 -13.96 -11.98 17.28
C HIS A 23 -12.64 -12.73 17.09
N ASP A 24 -12.21 -13.45 18.12
CA ASP A 24 -11.03 -14.30 18.05
C ASP A 24 -11.20 -15.42 17.03
N LEU A 25 -10.17 -15.59 16.19
CA LEU A 25 -10.11 -16.66 15.20
C LEU A 25 -9.25 -17.81 15.70
N ASP A 26 -9.68 -19.02 15.35
CA ASP A 26 -8.89 -20.22 15.54
C ASP A 26 -7.58 -20.12 14.74
N PRO A 27 -6.40 -20.16 15.38
CA PRO A 27 -5.13 -20.17 14.68
C PRO A 27 -4.98 -21.32 13.68
N ALA A 28 -5.66 -22.46 13.92
CA ALA A 28 -5.61 -23.63 13.06
C ALA A 28 -6.24 -23.42 11.67
N ILE A 29 -6.94 -22.29 11.44
CA ILE A 29 -7.45 -21.94 10.11
C ILE A 29 -6.31 -21.93 9.07
N ALA A 30 -5.11 -21.48 9.46
CA ALA A 30 -3.96 -21.41 8.55
C ALA A 30 -3.34 -22.79 8.21
N ASP A 31 -3.77 -23.85 8.90
CA ASP A 31 -3.37 -25.23 8.59
C ASP A 31 -4.22 -25.83 7.45
N GLY A 32 -5.31 -25.15 7.07
CA GLY A 32 -6.18 -25.56 5.97
C GLY A 32 -5.59 -25.32 4.58
N PHE A 33 -4.48 -24.58 4.46
CA PHE A 33 -3.83 -24.37 3.17
C PHE A 33 -3.16 -25.68 2.70
N ASP A 34 -3.62 -26.22 1.58
CA ASP A 34 -3.20 -27.51 1.03
C ASP A 34 -2.37 -27.34 -0.25
N GLY A 35 -1.07 -27.08 -0.09
CA GLY A 35 -0.18 -26.87 -1.23
C GLY A 35 1.27 -27.24 -0.97
N ALA A 36 1.95 -27.67 -2.04
CA ALA A 36 3.40 -27.70 -2.06
C ALA A 36 3.95 -26.26 -2.23
N GLU A 37 5.19 -26.01 -1.81
CA GLU A 37 5.78 -24.67 -1.88
C GLU A 37 5.74 -24.05 -3.28
N THR A 38 5.92 -24.88 -4.30
CA THR A 38 5.89 -24.46 -5.71
C THR A 38 4.49 -24.07 -6.20
N ALA A 39 3.43 -24.44 -5.49
CA ALA A 39 2.03 -24.22 -5.87
C ALA A 39 1.43 -22.95 -5.27
N TRP A 40 2.06 -22.32 -4.26
CA TRP A 40 1.48 -21.15 -3.56
C TRP A 40 1.17 -19.96 -4.47
N LEU A 41 1.87 -19.82 -5.60
CA LEU A 41 1.60 -18.77 -6.59
C LEU A 41 0.31 -18.99 -7.39
N THR A 42 -0.17 -20.24 -7.46
CA THR A 42 -1.33 -20.66 -8.24
C THR A 42 -2.45 -21.25 -7.37
N ASP A 43 -2.24 -21.34 -6.06
CA ASP A 43 -3.21 -21.83 -5.10
C ASP A 43 -4.38 -20.83 -4.96
N GLU A 44 -5.56 -21.20 -5.46
CA GLU A 44 -6.72 -20.30 -5.48
C GLU A 44 -7.20 -19.92 -4.07
N ASP A 45 -7.05 -20.79 -3.07
CA ASP A 45 -7.49 -20.53 -1.70
C ASP A 45 -6.58 -19.50 -1.02
N LEU A 46 -5.27 -19.66 -1.17
CA LEU A 46 -4.26 -18.71 -0.69
C LEU A 46 -4.38 -17.36 -1.39
N GLN A 47 -4.45 -17.34 -2.73
CA GLN A 47 -4.56 -16.10 -3.48
C GLN A 47 -5.85 -15.34 -3.14
N LEU A 48 -6.98 -16.05 -3.02
CA LEU A 48 -8.24 -15.42 -2.62
C LEU A 48 -8.19 -14.94 -1.17
N THR A 49 -7.62 -15.72 -0.25
CA THR A 49 -7.48 -15.31 1.16
C THR A 49 -6.66 -14.02 1.26
N LEU A 50 -5.48 -13.95 0.63
CA LEU A 50 -4.69 -12.72 0.61
C LEU A 50 -5.48 -11.54 0.03
N PHE A 51 -6.18 -11.73 -1.08
CA PHE A 51 -7.01 -10.69 -1.69
C PHE A 51 -8.10 -10.16 -0.75
N VAL A 52 -8.80 -11.06 -0.04
CA VAL A 52 -9.84 -10.71 0.93
C VAL A 52 -9.26 -9.91 2.10
N LEU A 53 -8.14 -10.37 2.66
CA LEU A 53 -7.50 -9.73 3.81
C LEU A 53 -6.88 -8.38 3.47
N TYR A 54 -6.26 -8.25 2.29
CA TYR A 54 -5.73 -6.96 1.85
C TYR A 54 -6.81 -5.92 1.61
N GLU A 55 -8.00 -6.30 1.14
CA GLU A 55 -9.07 -5.33 0.89
C GLU A 55 -9.56 -4.64 2.15
N LEU A 56 -9.43 -5.27 3.33
CA LEU A 56 -9.72 -4.66 4.62
C LEU A 56 -8.84 -3.44 4.91
N ALA A 57 -7.60 -3.42 4.41
CA ALA A 57 -6.67 -2.31 4.56
C ALA A 57 -6.81 -1.24 3.44
N TYR A 58 -7.73 -1.46 2.48
CA TYR A 58 -7.99 -0.54 1.38
C TYR A 58 -9.38 0.09 1.50
N ARG A 59 -10.41 -0.57 0.96
CA ARG A 59 -11.79 -0.05 0.87
C ARG A 59 -12.79 -0.84 1.70
N GLY A 60 -12.39 -1.99 2.23
CA GLY A 60 -13.27 -2.92 2.94
C GLY A 60 -14.28 -3.65 2.04
N TRP A 61 -15.18 -4.39 2.69
CA TRP A 61 -16.23 -5.18 2.07
C TRP A 61 -17.60 -4.70 2.53
N ASP A 62 -18.61 -4.82 1.67
CA ASP A 62 -19.97 -4.37 1.96
C ASP A 62 -20.53 -5.17 3.16
N GLY A 63 -20.85 -4.48 4.25
CA GLY A 63 -21.42 -5.09 5.46
C GLY A 63 -20.42 -5.77 6.39
N VAL A 64 -19.11 -5.62 6.15
CA VAL A 64 -18.05 -6.08 7.07
C VAL A 64 -17.63 -4.92 7.98
N ASP A 65 -17.45 -5.22 9.26
CA ASP A 65 -17.00 -4.23 10.26
C ASP A 65 -15.53 -3.85 10.05
N ASP A 66 -15.23 -2.56 9.94
CA ASP A 66 -13.86 -2.04 9.73
C ASP A 66 -12.89 -2.42 10.87
N ALA A 67 -13.38 -2.71 12.07
CA ALA A 67 -12.53 -3.18 13.17
C ALA A 67 -11.89 -4.55 12.91
N TRP A 68 -12.34 -5.31 11.90
CA TRP A 68 -11.63 -6.51 11.42
C TRP A 68 -10.22 -6.22 10.89
N GLU A 69 -9.95 -5.01 10.38
CA GLU A 69 -8.60 -4.61 9.93
C GLU A 69 -7.54 -4.83 11.03
N TRP A 70 -7.95 -4.59 12.28
CA TRP A 70 -7.07 -4.62 13.45
C TRP A 70 -7.17 -5.91 14.26
N GLN A 71 -8.00 -6.87 13.82
CA GLN A 71 -8.20 -8.12 14.55
C GLN A 71 -6.93 -9.00 14.52
N PRO A 72 -6.33 -9.33 15.68
CA PRO A 72 -5.07 -10.06 15.73
C PRO A 72 -5.11 -11.44 15.04
N GLY A 73 -6.27 -12.10 15.06
CA GLY A 73 -6.46 -13.38 14.37
C GLY A 73 -6.29 -13.28 12.86
N LEU A 74 -6.86 -12.24 12.23
CA LEU A 74 -6.72 -12.00 10.80
C LEU A 74 -5.32 -11.55 10.43
N ILE A 75 -4.68 -10.73 11.28
CA ILE A 75 -3.28 -10.33 11.07
C ILE A 75 -2.38 -11.58 11.07
N ARG A 76 -2.56 -12.50 12.03
CA ARG A 76 -1.82 -13.77 12.06
C ARG A 76 -2.06 -14.61 10.81
N LEU A 77 -3.33 -14.79 10.41
CA LEU A 77 -3.67 -15.54 9.20
C LEU A 77 -3.00 -14.93 7.95
N ARG A 78 -3.04 -13.59 7.84
CA ARG A 78 -2.40 -12.84 6.75
C ARG A 78 -0.90 -13.07 6.72
N THR A 79 -0.22 -12.96 7.86
CA THR A 79 1.23 -13.19 7.96
C THR A 79 1.61 -14.58 7.47
N VAL A 80 0.89 -15.63 7.89
CA VAL A 80 1.19 -17.00 7.44
C VAL A 80 0.98 -17.16 5.93
N ALA A 81 -0.07 -16.57 5.37
CA ALA A 81 -0.31 -16.60 3.92
C ALA A 81 0.75 -15.79 3.14
N GLU A 82 1.16 -14.64 3.66
CA GLU A 82 2.23 -13.80 3.10
C GLU A 82 3.58 -14.54 3.10
N ASP A 83 3.94 -15.22 4.19
CA ASP A 83 5.20 -15.97 4.30
C ASP A 83 5.29 -17.07 3.22
N ARG A 84 4.19 -17.80 3.00
CA ARG A 84 4.11 -18.85 1.97
C ARG A 84 4.20 -18.27 0.56
N PHE A 85 3.47 -17.18 0.31
CA PHE A 85 3.50 -16.49 -0.99
C PHE A 85 4.89 -15.90 -1.28
N GLU A 86 5.50 -15.24 -0.31
CA GLU A 86 6.83 -14.64 -0.43
C GLU A 86 7.90 -15.71 -0.66
N ALA A 87 7.87 -16.82 0.07
CA ALA A 87 8.79 -17.93 -0.14
C ALA A 87 8.72 -18.45 -1.58
N ALA A 88 7.50 -18.68 -2.10
CA ALA A 88 7.32 -19.12 -3.48
C ALA A 88 7.77 -18.07 -4.51
N LEU A 89 7.52 -16.78 -4.26
CA LEU A 89 8.02 -15.69 -5.11
C LEU A 89 9.56 -15.63 -5.12
N ARG A 90 10.21 -15.79 -3.97
CA ARG A 90 11.67 -15.82 -3.87
C ARG A 90 12.25 -17.02 -4.61
N SER A 91 11.64 -18.19 -4.46
CA SER A 91 12.03 -19.40 -5.18
C SER A 91 11.87 -19.24 -6.70
N LEU A 92 10.78 -18.62 -7.16
CA LEU A 92 10.59 -18.29 -8.59
C LEU A 92 11.62 -17.28 -9.09
N ALA A 93 11.94 -16.26 -8.30
CA ALA A 93 12.88 -15.21 -8.67
C ALA A 93 14.35 -15.64 -8.56
N ALA A 94 14.67 -16.68 -7.78
CA ALA A 94 16.03 -17.14 -7.48
C ALA A 94 16.95 -17.26 -8.73
N PRO A 95 16.51 -17.83 -9.87
CA PRO A 95 17.35 -17.92 -11.07
C PRO A 95 17.75 -16.56 -11.68
N HIS A 96 17.06 -15.48 -11.31
CA HIS A 96 17.28 -14.13 -11.81
C HIS A 96 18.11 -13.25 -10.85
N HIS A 97 18.47 -13.75 -9.66
CA HIS A 97 19.26 -12.98 -8.68
C HIS A 97 20.67 -12.64 -9.17
N ASP A 98 21.24 -13.47 -10.04
CA ASP A 98 22.59 -13.25 -10.61
C ASP A 98 22.62 -12.16 -11.70
N ALA A 99 21.47 -11.57 -12.05
CA ALA A 99 21.38 -10.44 -12.97
C ALA A 99 21.80 -9.09 -12.34
N ALA A 100 22.29 -9.09 -11.10
CA ALA A 100 22.80 -7.88 -10.45
C ALA A 100 23.96 -7.27 -11.27
N PRO A 101 24.05 -5.93 -11.37
CA PRO A 101 25.15 -5.28 -12.06
C PRO A 101 26.48 -5.62 -11.37
N ALA A 102 27.56 -5.74 -12.16
CA ALA A 102 28.90 -6.06 -11.65
C ALA A 102 29.44 -5.02 -10.63
N ASP A 103 28.89 -3.81 -10.68
CA ASP A 103 29.17 -2.71 -9.77
C ASP A 103 27.92 -1.82 -9.61
N LEU A 104 27.84 -1.05 -8.53
CA LEU A 104 26.69 -0.19 -8.24
C LEU A 104 26.77 1.20 -8.90
N SER A 105 27.60 1.40 -9.93
CA SER A 105 27.62 2.66 -10.67
C SER A 105 26.32 2.86 -11.47
N ALA A 106 25.92 4.12 -11.63
CA ALA A 106 24.72 4.47 -12.38
C ALA A 106 24.75 3.92 -13.83
N ALA A 107 25.93 3.90 -14.46
CA ALA A 107 26.10 3.38 -15.81
C ALA A 107 25.93 1.86 -15.88
N SER A 108 26.47 1.13 -14.89
CA SER A 108 26.30 -0.32 -14.80
C SER A 108 24.83 -0.70 -14.56
N MET A 109 24.20 -0.01 -13.61
CA MET A 109 22.78 -0.20 -13.29
C MET A 109 21.86 0.10 -14.49
N ALA A 110 22.10 1.21 -15.20
CA ALA A 110 21.34 1.55 -16.41
C ALA A 110 21.47 0.48 -17.51
N ARG A 111 22.69 -0.01 -17.77
CA ARG A 111 22.91 -1.09 -18.74
C ARG A 111 22.20 -2.38 -18.35
N THR A 112 22.30 -2.77 -17.08
CA THR A 112 21.61 -3.96 -16.56
C THR A 112 20.10 -3.85 -16.72
N LEU A 113 19.49 -2.71 -16.36
CA LEU A 113 18.05 -2.50 -16.52
C LEU A 113 17.62 -2.60 -17.98
N VAL A 114 18.38 -2.02 -18.92
CA VAL A 114 18.10 -2.14 -20.36
C VAL A 114 18.18 -3.61 -20.79
N ALA A 115 19.26 -4.31 -20.44
CA ALA A 115 19.45 -5.71 -20.80
C ALA A 115 18.30 -6.61 -20.28
N MET A 116 17.81 -6.38 -19.06
CA MET A 116 16.66 -7.11 -18.50
C MET A 116 15.38 -6.91 -19.32
N THR A 117 15.18 -5.72 -19.91
CA THR A 117 14.01 -5.45 -20.76
C THR A 117 14.13 -6.03 -22.16
N GLU A 118 15.35 -6.16 -22.69
CA GLU A 118 15.62 -6.72 -24.02
C GLU A 118 15.47 -8.24 -24.04
N GLN A 119 15.75 -8.93 -22.93
CA GLN A 119 15.60 -10.39 -22.80
C GLN A 119 14.15 -10.88 -22.73
N ASN A 120 13.16 -9.98 -22.81
CA ASN A 120 11.75 -10.32 -22.71
C ASN A 120 11.17 -10.74 -24.06
N ASP A 121 11.63 -11.89 -24.57
CA ASP A 121 11.25 -12.46 -25.88
C ASP A 121 9.88 -13.16 -25.91
N GLY A 122 9.11 -13.04 -24.84
CA GLY A 122 7.78 -13.64 -24.74
C GLY A 122 6.80 -13.08 -25.80
N PRO A 123 5.78 -13.86 -26.20
CA PRO A 123 4.75 -13.38 -27.13
C PRO A 123 4.07 -12.11 -26.59
N SER A 124 4.13 -11.03 -27.36
CA SER A 124 3.55 -9.75 -26.95
C SER A 124 2.03 -9.85 -26.81
N LEU A 125 1.54 -9.77 -25.57
CA LEU A 125 0.12 -9.74 -25.25
C LEU A 125 -0.59 -8.58 -25.97
N SER A 126 0.02 -7.40 -26.03
CA SER A 126 -0.55 -6.25 -26.75
C SER A 126 -0.69 -6.50 -28.26
N LYS A 127 0.31 -7.13 -28.90
CA LYS A 127 0.22 -7.51 -30.32
C LYS A 127 -0.87 -8.57 -30.54
N TYR A 128 -1.01 -9.53 -29.62
CA TYR A 128 -2.08 -10.53 -29.66
C TYR A 128 -3.47 -9.90 -29.52
N LEU A 129 -3.67 -9.06 -28.50
CA LEU A 129 -4.94 -8.36 -28.26
C LEU A 129 -5.36 -7.51 -29.46
N ARG A 130 -4.41 -6.83 -30.09
CA ARG A 130 -4.66 -5.99 -31.28
C ARG A 130 -5.07 -6.80 -32.51
N GLY A 131 -4.44 -7.95 -32.74
CA GLY A 131 -4.50 -8.63 -34.05
C GLY A 131 -5.23 -9.98 -34.08
N ARG A 132 -5.40 -10.64 -32.92
CA ARG A 132 -5.86 -12.03 -32.86
C ARG A 132 -6.88 -12.33 -31.76
N ALA A 133 -6.96 -11.50 -30.72
CA ALA A 133 -7.88 -11.78 -29.62
C ALA A 133 -9.34 -11.68 -30.08
N SER A 134 -10.13 -12.65 -29.66
CA SER A 134 -11.59 -12.61 -29.79
C SER A 134 -12.19 -11.64 -28.78
N LEU A 135 -13.43 -11.20 -29.02
CA LEU A 135 -14.17 -10.34 -28.09
C LEU A 135 -14.27 -10.94 -26.67
N PRO A 136 -14.54 -12.25 -26.49
CA PRO A 136 -14.50 -12.86 -25.15
C PRO A 136 -13.13 -12.74 -24.48
N GLN A 137 -12.03 -13.01 -25.18
CA GLN A 137 -10.67 -12.89 -24.63
C GLN A 137 -10.32 -11.44 -24.25
N PHE A 138 -10.77 -10.47 -25.06
CA PHE A 138 -10.55 -9.06 -24.74
C PHE A 138 -11.34 -8.63 -23.49
N ARG A 139 -12.58 -9.13 -23.34
CA ARG A 139 -13.38 -8.90 -22.12
C ARG A 139 -12.75 -9.52 -20.88
N GLU A 140 -12.24 -10.74 -21.00
CA GLU A 140 -11.51 -11.42 -19.92
C GLU A 140 -10.25 -10.63 -19.52
N PHE A 141 -9.46 -10.19 -20.51
CA PHE A 141 -8.31 -9.32 -20.26
C PHE A 141 -8.70 -8.03 -19.52
N ALA A 142 -9.77 -7.36 -19.97
CA ALA A 142 -10.26 -6.16 -19.31
C ALA A 142 -10.74 -6.43 -17.88
N ALA A 143 -11.39 -7.58 -17.64
CA ALA A 143 -11.81 -7.99 -16.30
C ALA A 143 -10.59 -8.18 -15.38
N HIS A 144 -9.56 -8.93 -15.80
CA HIS A 144 -8.36 -9.14 -15.00
C HIS A 144 -7.58 -7.84 -14.72
N ARG A 145 -7.54 -6.92 -15.68
CA ARG A 145 -6.85 -5.62 -15.51
C ARG A 145 -7.66 -4.59 -14.72
N SER A 146 -8.97 -4.73 -14.65
CA SER A 146 -9.84 -3.75 -13.97
C SER A 146 -9.48 -3.57 -12.50
N LEU A 147 -9.24 -4.68 -11.78
CA LEU A 147 -8.86 -4.65 -10.37
C LEU A 147 -7.49 -4.03 -10.15
N TYR A 148 -6.51 -4.35 -11.02
CA TYR A 148 -5.18 -3.73 -10.97
C TYR A 148 -5.26 -2.21 -11.15
N HIS A 149 -5.93 -1.73 -12.20
CA HIS A 149 -6.02 -0.29 -12.45
C HIS A 149 -6.82 0.46 -11.38
N LEU A 150 -7.72 -0.21 -10.68
CA LEU A 150 -8.49 0.39 -9.59
C LEU A 150 -7.66 0.60 -8.31
N ARG A 151 -6.51 -0.07 -8.18
CA ARG A 151 -5.66 -0.08 -6.98
C ARG A 151 -4.18 0.21 -7.25
N GLU A 152 -3.81 0.60 -8.47
CA GLU A 152 -2.41 0.70 -8.90
C GLU A 152 -1.55 1.59 -7.98
N ALA A 153 -2.12 2.65 -7.42
CA ALA A 153 -1.41 3.57 -6.53
C ALA A 153 -1.44 3.17 -5.04
N ASP A 154 -2.35 2.27 -4.64
CA ASP A 154 -2.64 2.03 -3.22
C ASP A 154 -1.43 1.36 -2.51
N PRO A 155 -0.82 0.29 -3.06
CA PRO A 155 0.37 -0.32 -2.45
C PRO A 155 1.56 0.64 -2.34
N HIS A 156 1.73 1.52 -3.34
CA HIS A 156 2.82 2.50 -3.34
C HIS A 156 2.70 3.48 -2.18
N THR A 157 1.47 3.79 -1.77
CA THR A 157 1.20 4.73 -0.67
C THR A 157 1.73 4.21 0.66
N PHE A 158 1.68 2.90 0.90
CA PHE A 158 2.28 2.28 2.10
C PHE A 158 3.81 2.38 2.12
N GLY A 159 4.47 2.54 0.97
CA GLY A 159 5.91 2.74 0.87
C GLY A 159 6.37 4.16 1.24
N ILE A 160 5.54 5.18 0.99
CA ILE A 160 5.92 6.61 1.13
C ILE A 160 6.45 6.95 2.54
N PRO A 161 5.84 6.51 3.65
CA PRO A 161 6.34 6.81 4.99
C PRO A 161 7.72 6.18 5.30
N ARG A 162 8.14 5.18 4.51
CA ARG A 162 9.41 4.45 4.69
C ARG A 162 10.54 4.99 3.81
N LEU A 163 10.23 5.84 2.82
CA LEU A 163 11.23 6.43 1.94
C LEU A 163 12.10 7.46 2.69
N PRO A 164 13.40 7.58 2.40
CA PRO A 164 14.23 8.65 2.94
C PRO A 164 13.74 10.04 2.46
N GLU A 165 14.03 11.09 3.23
CA GLU A 165 13.49 12.45 2.98
C GLU A 165 13.76 13.00 1.57
N GLY A 166 14.91 12.68 0.98
CA GLY A 166 15.26 13.09 -0.38
C GLY A 166 14.43 12.40 -1.47
N ALA A 167 14.05 11.14 -1.25
CA ALA A 167 13.22 10.36 -2.17
C ALA A 167 11.72 10.64 -2.02
N ARG A 168 11.28 11.12 -0.84
CA ARG A 168 9.89 11.55 -0.63
C ARG A 168 9.50 12.79 -1.46
N LYS A 169 10.46 13.65 -1.79
CA LYS A 169 10.17 14.93 -2.50
C LYS A 169 9.99 14.76 -4.00
N THR A 170 10.59 13.72 -4.61
CA THR A 170 10.51 13.46 -6.06
C THR A 170 9.17 12.84 -6.50
N THR A 171 8.32 12.39 -5.59
CA THR A 171 6.96 11.90 -5.90
C THR A 171 5.91 13.02 -5.99
N ARG A 172 6.27 14.26 -5.62
CA ARG A 172 5.46 15.45 -5.92
C ARG A 172 5.93 16.00 -7.27
N SER A 173 5.08 15.89 -8.29
CA SER A 173 5.23 16.49 -9.62
C SER A 173 6.24 17.65 -9.64
N SER A 174 7.33 17.44 -10.38
CA SER A 174 8.32 18.45 -10.70
C SER A 174 7.66 19.61 -11.45
N ARG A 175 7.11 20.58 -10.71
CA ARG A 175 7.02 21.94 -11.24
C ARG A 175 8.42 22.53 -11.16
N SER A 176 9.13 22.43 -12.27
CA SER A 176 10.30 23.23 -12.56
C SER A 176 9.96 24.69 -12.30
N THR A 177 10.44 25.22 -11.18
CA THR A 177 10.49 26.66 -10.98
C THR A 177 11.91 27.08 -11.33
N THR A 178 12.24 27.00 -12.62
CA THR A 178 13.46 27.61 -13.15
C THR A 178 13.17 29.10 -13.33
N GLY A 179 13.16 29.84 -12.22
CA GLY A 179 13.28 31.30 -12.21
C GLY A 179 14.68 31.64 -11.73
N PRO A 180 15.41 32.58 -12.37
CA PRO A 180 16.78 32.87 -12.00
C PRO A 180 16.84 33.42 -10.57
N ALA A 181 17.71 32.83 -9.75
CA ALA A 181 18.03 33.33 -8.43
C ALA A 181 18.70 34.70 -8.55
N MET A 182 17.95 35.77 -8.26
CA MET A 182 18.52 37.08 -8.00
C MET A 182 19.22 37.04 -6.64
N CYS A 183 20.55 37.13 -6.65
CA CYS A 183 21.34 37.42 -5.46
C CYS A 183 21.02 38.85 -4.99
N PRO A 184 20.57 39.07 -3.74
CA PRO A 184 20.54 40.43 -3.21
C PRO A 184 21.97 40.81 -2.79
N SER A 185 22.57 41.74 -3.54
CA SER A 185 23.87 42.32 -3.19
C SER A 185 23.73 43.10 -1.88
N SER A 186 24.61 42.81 -0.93
CA SER A 186 24.77 43.50 0.33
C SER A 186 25.40 44.89 0.17
N ALA A 187 24.71 45.95 0.63
CA ALA A 187 25.33 47.17 1.16
C ALA A 187 24.38 47.88 2.14
N PRO A 188 24.88 48.50 3.22
CA PRO A 188 24.08 48.83 4.40
C PRO A 188 23.46 50.22 4.30
N ARG A 189 22.19 50.36 4.68
CA ARG A 189 21.62 51.66 5.07
C ARG A 189 21.18 51.59 6.53
N ARG A 190 21.73 52.51 7.30
CA ARG A 190 21.47 52.72 8.73
C ARG A 190 20.12 53.41 8.93
N ASN A 191 19.49 53.03 10.05
CA ASN A 191 18.56 53.77 10.90
C ASN A 191 17.23 54.27 10.31
N ALA A 192 16.14 53.64 10.75
CA ALA A 192 15.13 54.32 11.59
C ALA A 192 14.11 53.28 12.13
N GLU A 193 13.91 53.32 13.45
CA GLU A 193 12.66 53.03 14.17
C GLU A 193 12.09 51.60 14.14
N SER A 194 12.38 50.88 15.22
CA SER A 194 11.76 49.64 15.65
C SER A 194 10.40 49.85 16.33
N PRO A 195 9.36 49.06 15.99
CA PRO A 195 8.30 48.73 16.92
C PRO A 195 8.54 47.34 17.50
N SER A 196 8.86 47.30 18.79
CA SER A 196 8.91 46.10 19.62
C SER A 196 7.55 45.39 19.65
N TRP A 197 7.49 44.14 19.21
CA TRP A 197 6.33 43.28 19.42
C TRP A 197 6.35 42.76 20.87
N LYS A 198 5.42 43.23 21.71
CA LYS A 198 5.20 42.70 23.06
C LYS A 198 4.15 41.57 23.02
N PRO A 199 4.33 40.50 23.81
CA PRO A 199 3.34 39.43 23.94
C PRO A 199 2.09 39.94 24.68
N GLY A 200 0.92 39.68 24.10
CA GLY A 200 -0.38 40.05 24.67
C GLY A 200 -0.62 39.35 26.01
N ARG A 201 -0.77 40.14 27.07
CA ARG A 201 -1.31 39.69 28.35
C ARG A 201 -2.82 39.64 28.30
N ILE A 202 -3.32 38.57 28.88
CA ILE A 202 -4.65 38.38 29.44
C ILE A 202 -4.92 39.46 30.52
N CYS A 203 -6.07 40.13 30.42
CA CYS A 203 -6.84 40.77 31.49
C CYS A 203 -8.31 40.51 31.12
N GLY A 204 -9.22 39.98 31.93
CA GLY A 204 -9.33 40.05 33.39
C GLY A 204 -10.41 41.07 33.79
N ARG A 205 -11.66 40.62 33.95
CA ARG A 205 -12.74 41.19 34.80
C ARG A 205 -13.76 40.05 35.02
N ALA A 206 -13.93 39.43 36.19
CA ALA A 206 -14.38 39.92 37.52
C ALA A 206 -15.76 40.58 37.46
N GLY A 207 -16.79 40.22 38.25
CA GLY A 207 -17.15 39.04 39.07
C GLY A 207 -18.61 38.68 38.70
N SER A 208 -19.36 37.79 39.32
CA SER A 208 -19.57 37.43 40.74
C SER A 208 -20.44 36.16 40.72
N ASP A 209 -20.00 35.06 41.34
CA ASP A 209 -20.29 34.67 42.73
C ASP A 209 -21.65 33.94 42.91
N VAL A 210 -21.57 32.67 43.35
CA VAL A 210 -22.33 32.05 44.44
C VAL A 210 -22.82 30.61 44.18
N ALA A 211 -22.28 29.74 45.05
CA ALA A 211 -22.82 28.50 45.62
C ALA A 211 -22.83 27.19 44.80
N ALA A 212 -21.84 26.37 45.13
CA ALA A 212 -21.95 24.92 45.17
C ALA A 212 -23.04 24.47 46.17
N ARG A 213 -23.80 23.43 45.80
CA ARG A 213 -24.27 22.44 46.77
C ARG A 213 -24.13 21.03 46.22
N SER A 214 -23.60 20.22 47.10
CA SER A 214 -23.23 18.81 47.08
C SER A 214 -24.37 17.82 46.84
N VAL A 215 -24.04 16.70 46.20
CA VAL A 215 -24.24 15.30 46.66
C VAL A 215 -25.66 14.91 47.11
N ARG A 216 -26.32 13.98 46.41
CA ARG A 216 -26.53 12.54 46.73
C ARG A 216 -27.78 11.97 46.04
N ARG A 217 -27.61 10.71 45.58
CA ARG A 217 -28.59 9.71 45.08
C ARG A 217 -29.14 9.90 43.67
#